data_AF-A0A7S0R4Z0-F1
#
_entry.id   AF-A0A7S0R4Z0-F1
#
_cell.length_a   1.000
_cell.length_b   1.000
_cell.length_c   1.000
_cell.angle_alpha   90.00
_cell.angle_beta   90.00
_cell.angle_gamma   90.00
#
_symmetry.space_group_name_H-M   'P 1'
#
loop_
_entity.id
_entity.type
_entity.pdbx_description
1 polymer ?
#
loop_
_entity_poly.entity_id
_entity_poly.type
_entity_poly.pdbx_seq_one_letter_code
_entity_poly.pdbx_strand_id
1 'polypeptide(L)'
;RACEEVGIASFGADLPETASQAEVLRVVADFNANPDVHGILVQLPLPKHIDEQAVLGAISLAKDVDGFHPLNMGRLTMKGRDPLFAPCTPLGCVELLDRAGVAIRGARAVVVGRSNIV
;
A
#
# COMPACT_ATOMS: atom_id res chain seq x y z
N ARG A 1 -16.50 1.47 -5.45
CA ARG A 1 -17.27 2.72 -5.25
C ARG A 1 -16.42 3.97 -5.50
N ALA A 2 -15.42 4.30 -4.67
CA ALA A 2 -14.61 5.51 -4.88
C ALA A 2 -13.92 5.56 -6.26
N CYS A 3 -13.38 4.45 -6.76
CA CYS A 3 -12.79 4.39 -8.11
C CYS A 3 -13.76 4.86 -9.19
N GLU A 4 -15.00 4.37 -9.16
CA GLU A 4 -16.05 4.75 -10.12
C GLU A 4 -16.43 6.23 -10.01
N GLU A 5 -16.55 6.75 -8.78
CA GLU A 5 -16.88 8.16 -8.51
C GLU A 5 -15.85 9.13 -9.10
N VAL A 6 -14.60 8.70 -9.28
CA VAL A 6 -13.52 9.50 -9.88
C VAL A 6 -13.08 9.02 -11.27
N GLY A 7 -13.83 8.11 -11.90
CA GLY A 7 -13.56 7.62 -13.26
C GLY A 7 -12.33 6.72 -13.41
N ILE A 8 -11.90 6.05 -12.32
CA ILE A 8 -10.82 5.07 -12.32
C ILE A 8 -11.39 3.67 -12.59
N ALA A 9 -10.82 2.97 -13.57
CA ALA A 9 -11.11 1.56 -13.82
C ALA A 9 -10.65 0.70 -12.64
N SER A 10 -11.49 -0.24 -12.21
CA SER A 10 -11.21 -1.15 -11.10
C SER A 10 -11.22 -2.59 -11.59
N PHE A 11 -10.18 -3.34 -11.23
CA PHE A 11 -10.00 -4.75 -11.54
C PHE A 11 -9.90 -5.52 -10.22
N GLY A 12 -10.51 -6.72 -10.16
CA GLY A 12 -10.53 -7.54 -8.96
C GLY A 12 -10.12 -8.98 -9.24
N ALA A 13 -9.46 -9.61 -8.27
CA ALA A 13 -9.14 -11.02 -8.27
C ALA A 13 -9.46 -11.61 -6.89
N ASP A 14 -10.57 -12.33 -6.79
CA ASP A 14 -10.98 -13.01 -5.57
C ASP A 14 -10.43 -14.44 -5.59
N LEU A 15 -9.50 -14.72 -4.68
CA LEU A 15 -8.91 -16.05 -4.51
C LEU A 15 -9.54 -16.77 -3.31
N PRO A 16 -9.76 -18.10 -3.39
CA PRO A 16 -10.24 -18.84 -2.24
C PRO A 16 -9.20 -18.84 -1.12
N GLU A 17 -9.63 -19.00 0.14
CA GLU A 17 -8.73 -19.09 1.29
C GLU A 17 -7.69 -20.21 1.12
N THR A 18 -8.03 -21.28 0.39
CA THR A 18 -7.13 -22.41 0.11
C THR A 18 -6.11 -22.14 -0.98
N ALA A 19 -6.09 -20.94 -1.59
CA ALA A 19 -5.12 -20.60 -2.62
C ALA A 19 -3.69 -20.75 -2.09
N SER A 20 -2.82 -21.25 -2.95
CA SER A 20 -1.40 -21.40 -2.67
C SER A 20 -0.65 -20.08 -2.86
N GLN A 21 0.52 -19.95 -2.22
CA GLN A 21 1.43 -18.83 -2.44
C GLN A 21 1.70 -18.55 -3.92
N ALA A 22 1.91 -19.62 -4.71
CA ALA A 22 2.20 -19.51 -6.13
C ALA A 22 1.02 -18.92 -6.93
N GLU A 23 -0.21 -19.24 -6.55
CA GLU A 23 -1.41 -18.68 -7.20
C GLU A 23 -1.56 -17.19 -6.89
N VAL A 24 -1.32 -16.77 -5.64
CA VAL A 24 -1.33 -15.35 -5.25
C VAL A 24 -0.25 -14.57 -6.01
N LEU A 25 0.98 -15.09 -6.03
CA LEU A 25 2.09 -14.46 -6.74
C LEU A 25 1.88 -14.38 -8.25
N ARG A 26 1.22 -15.38 -8.84
CA ARG A 26 0.86 -15.35 -10.26
C ARG A 26 -0.11 -14.20 -10.56
N VAL A 27 -1.16 -14.02 -9.75
CA VAL A 27 -2.11 -12.90 -9.92
C VAL A 27 -1.40 -11.55 -9.81
N VAL A 28 -0.50 -11.40 -8.84
CA VAL A 28 0.32 -10.18 -8.71
C VAL A 28 1.18 -9.95 -9.95
N ALA A 29 1.81 -11.01 -10.49
CA ALA A 29 2.59 -10.93 -11.71
C ALA A 29 1.74 -10.53 -12.93
N ASP A 30 0.53 -11.07 -13.07
CA ASP A 30 -0.39 -10.75 -14.15
C ASP A 30 -0.81 -9.27 -14.10
N PHE A 31 -1.15 -8.73 -12.91
CA PHE A 31 -1.44 -7.30 -12.74
C PHE A 31 -0.22 -6.39 -12.93
N ASN A 32 0.97 -6.84 -12.54
CA ASN A 32 2.20 -6.12 -12.84
C ASN A 32 2.45 -5.99 -14.34
N ALA A 33 2.20 -7.05 -15.11
CA ALA A 33 2.38 -7.07 -16.55
C ALA A 33 1.28 -6.33 -17.33
N ASN A 34 0.09 -6.16 -16.74
CA ASN A 34 -1.03 -5.51 -17.43
C ASN A 34 -0.81 -3.99 -17.57
N PRO A 35 -0.76 -3.42 -18.79
CA PRO A 35 -0.58 -1.99 -19.00
C PRO A 35 -1.78 -1.13 -18.57
N ASP A 36 -2.98 -1.71 -18.47
CA ASP A 36 -4.19 -0.99 -18.03
C ASP A 36 -4.26 -0.86 -16.49
N VAL A 37 -3.43 -1.61 -15.77
CA VAL A 37 -3.35 -1.57 -14.30
C VAL A 37 -2.22 -0.65 -13.87
N HIS A 38 -2.58 0.45 -13.19
CA HIS A 38 -1.63 1.47 -12.74
C HIS A 38 -1.33 1.38 -11.24
N GLY A 39 -2.18 0.67 -10.49
CA GLY A 39 -2.05 0.47 -9.05
C GLY A 39 -2.53 -0.91 -8.64
N ILE A 40 -1.83 -1.51 -7.69
CA ILE A 40 -2.10 -2.83 -7.14
C ILE A 40 -2.19 -2.67 -5.63
N LEU A 41 -3.29 -3.16 -5.07
CA LEU A 41 -3.54 -3.24 -3.63
C LEU A 41 -3.83 -4.70 -3.28
N VAL A 42 -3.29 -5.15 -2.14
CA VAL A 42 -3.54 -6.50 -1.61
C VAL A 42 -4.27 -6.36 -0.29
N GLN A 43 -5.45 -6.97 -0.19
CA GLN A 43 -6.24 -6.90 1.03
C GLN A 43 -5.58 -7.72 2.16
N LEU A 44 -5.17 -7.03 3.22
CA LEU A 44 -4.60 -7.64 4.43
C LEU A 44 -5.68 -7.77 5.54
N PRO A 45 -5.51 -8.70 6.50
CA PRO A 45 -4.46 -9.72 6.57
C PRO A 45 -4.67 -10.87 5.58
N LEU A 46 -3.59 -11.49 5.12
CA LEU A 46 -3.67 -12.71 4.30
C LEU A 46 -3.83 -13.95 5.20
N PRO A 47 -4.29 -15.09 4.64
CA PRO A 47 -4.30 -16.36 5.35
C PRO A 47 -2.91 -16.74 5.88
N LYS A 48 -2.85 -17.42 7.03
CA LYS A 48 -1.58 -17.69 7.75
C LYS A 48 -0.54 -18.49 6.96
N HIS A 49 -0.95 -19.25 5.94
CA HIS A 49 -0.06 -20.02 5.09
C HIS A 49 0.53 -19.21 3.93
N ILE A 50 0.15 -17.95 3.79
CA ILE A 50 0.63 -17.03 2.77
C ILE A 50 1.68 -16.10 3.38
N ASP A 51 2.82 -15.99 2.71
CA ASP A 51 3.87 -15.05 3.09
C ASP A 51 3.51 -13.66 2.55
N GLU A 52 2.96 -12.81 3.43
CA GLU A 52 2.60 -11.43 3.14
C GLU A 52 3.78 -10.61 2.61
N GLN A 53 5.00 -10.79 3.15
CA GLN A 53 6.15 -10.02 2.71
C GLN A 53 6.57 -10.39 1.29
N ALA A 54 6.51 -11.68 0.95
CA ALA A 54 6.77 -12.14 -0.40
C ALA A 54 5.73 -11.60 -1.39
N VAL A 55 4.46 -11.52 -1.01
CA VAL A 55 3.39 -10.96 -1.85
C VAL A 55 3.58 -9.46 -2.06
N LEU A 56 3.75 -8.69 -0.99
CA LEU A 56 3.95 -7.23 -1.06
C LEU A 56 5.25 -6.87 -1.80
N GLY A 57 6.31 -7.65 -1.60
CA GLY A 57 7.58 -7.49 -2.32
C GLY A 57 7.54 -7.87 -3.80
N ALA A 58 6.51 -8.61 -4.24
CA ALA A 58 6.33 -8.96 -5.65
C ALA A 58 5.59 -7.87 -6.44
N ILE A 59 4.92 -6.92 -5.77
CA ILE A 59 4.25 -5.79 -6.43
C ILE A 59 5.31 -4.86 -7.03
N SER A 60 5.15 -4.45 -8.28
CA SER A 60 6.05 -3.46 -8.89
C SER A 60 6.04 -2.18 -8.07
N LEU A 61 7.22 -1.65 -7.79
CA LEU A 61 7.36 -0.40 -7.03
C LEU A 61 6.57 0.77 -7.63
N ALA A 62 6.40 0.80 -8.96
CA ALA A 62 5.64 1.83 -9.66
C ALA A 62 4.11 1.64 -9.60
N LYS A 63 3.64 0.49 -9.11
CA LYS A 63 2.22 0.16 -8.94
C LYS A 63 1.82 -0.09 -7.48
N ASP A 64 2.74 0.04 -6.54
CA ASP A 64 2.50 -0.18 -5.10
C ASP A 64 1.75 1.00 -4.46
N VAL A 65 0.46 1.14 -4.76
CA VAL A 65 -0.35 2.28 -4.31
C VAL A 65 -0.61 2.31 -2.80
N ASP A 66 -0.38 1.19 -2.12
CA ASP A 66 -0.42 1.09 -0.66
C ASP A 66 0.91 1.49 0.01
N GLY A 67 2.00 1.61 -0.74
CA GLY A 67 3.30 2.05 -0.23
C GLY A 67 4.00 1.03 0.68
N PHE A 68 3.58 -0.23 0.70
CA PHE A 68 4.15 -1.27 1.57
C PHE A 68 5.30 -2.05 0.96
N HIS A 69 5.64 -1.81 -0.31
CA HIS A 69 6.85 -2.37 -0.88
C HIS A 69 8.06 -1.93 -0.05
N PRO A 70 9.00 -2.84 0.32
CA PRO A 70 10.11 -2.52 1.22
C PRO A 70 10.95 -1.30 0.79
N LEU A 71 11.10 -1.08 -0.52
CA LEU A 71 11.77 0.11 -1.06
C LEU A 71 11.00 1.42 -0.83
N ASN A 72 9.67 1.43 -0.89
CA ASN A 72 8.88 2.62 -0.56
C ASN A 72 9.02 2.95 0.93
N MET A 73 8.87 1.95 1.80
CA MET A 73 9.07 2.11 3.25
C MET A 73 10.49 2.56 3.60
N GLY A 74 11.50 1.97 2.95
CA GLY A 74 12.90 2.39 3.09
C GLY A 74 13.09 3.85 2.67
N ARG A 75 12.58 4.26 1.51
CA ARG A 75 12.69 5.65 1.04
C ARG A 75 11.98 6.63 1.96
N LEU A 76 10.78 6.29 2.45
CA LEU A 76 9.99 7.13 3.36
C LEU A 76 10.74 7.47 4.66
N THR A 77 11.54 6.53 5.18
CA THR A 77 12.27 6.71 6.44
C THR A 77 13.65 7.37 6.26
N MET A 78 14.17 7.45 5.03
CA MET A 78 15.48 8.00 4.74
C MET A 78 15.41 9.50 4.43
N LYS A 79 16.18 10.30 5.18
CA LYS A 79 16.31 11.75 4.92
C LYS A 79 16.84 12.01 3.50
N GLY A 80 16.18 12.90 2.78
CA GLY A 80 16.57 13.29 1.41
C GLY A 80 16.19 12.27 0.33
N ARG A 81 15.26 11.36 0.64
CA ARG A 81 14.64 10.43 -0.30
C ARG A 81 13.13 10.62 -0.23
N ASP A 82 12.49 10.49 -1.38
CA ASP A 82 11.03 10.43 -1.47
C ASP A 82 10.61 9.03 -1.94
N PRO A 83 9.62 8.40 -1.30
CA PRO A 83 9.04 7.17 -1.80
C PRO A 83 8.22 7.46 -3.07
N LEU A 84 7.94 6.43 -3.89
CA LEU A 84 6.96 6.59 -4.97
C LEU A 84 5.54 6.69 -4.41
N PHE A 85 5.27 5.89 -3.38
CA PHE A 85 4.01 5.87 -2.66
C PHE A 85 4.27 5.84 -1.16
N ALA A 86 3.47 6.57 -0.40
CA ALA A 86 3.46 6.52 1.05
C ALA A 86 2.18 5.80 1.51
N PRO A 87 2.23 5.08 2.66
CA PRO A 87 1.05 4.44 3.21
C PRO A 87 -0.12 5.41 3.37
N CYS A 88 -1.27 5.03 2.82
CA CYS A 88 -2.43 5.90 2.64
C CYS A 88 -2.96 6.46 3.98
N THR A 89 -3.00 5.65 5.04
CA THR A 89 -3.50 6.05 6.36
C THR A 89 -2.61 7.09 7.05
N PRO A 90 -1.29 6.86 7.23
CA PRO A 90 -0.38 7.91 7.74
C PRO A 90 -0.42 9.19 6.90
N LEU A 91 -0.45 9.07 5.57
CA LEU A 91 -0.53 10.23 4.68
C LEU A 91 -1.84 11.01 4.90
N GLY A 92 -2.97 10.31 5.06
CA GLY A 92 -4.26 10.91 5.39
C GLY A 92 -4.26 11.61 6.74
N CYS A 93 -3.59 11.07 7.76
CA CYS A 93 -3.44 11.74 9.05
C CYS A 93 -2.69 13.07 8.92
N VAL A 94 -1.60 13.11 8.14
CA VAL A 94 -0.85 14.35 7.87
C VAL A 94 -1.71 15.35 7.10
N GLU A 95 -2.41 14.90 6.05
CA GLU A 95 -3.33 15.74 5.26
C GLU A 95 -4.43 16.37 6.12
N LEU A 96 -5.00 15.62 7.08
CA LEU A 96 -6.01 16.14 8.00
C LEU A 96 -5.44 17.22 8.93
N LEU A 97 -4.23 17.02 9.45
CA LEU A 97 -3.55 18.02 10.29
C LEU A 97 -3.28 19.30 9.50
N ASP A 98 -2.81 19.16 8.27
CA ASP A 98 -2.53 20.29 7.37
C ASP A 98 -3.81 21.07 7.04
N ARG A 99 -4.90 20.39 6.67
CA ARG A 99 -6.21 21.03 6.42
C ARG A 99 -6.80 21.71 7.65
N ALA A 100 -6.53 21.17 8.83
CA ALA A 100 -6.96 21.76 10.09
C ALA A 100 -6.07 22.94 10.55
N GLY A 101 -4.96 23.22 9.85
CA GLY A 101 -4.01 24.27 10.22
C GLY A 101 -3.21 23.96 11.49
N VAL A 102 -3.04 22.68 11.83
CA VAL A 102 -2.31 22.25 13.03
C VAL A 102 -0.81 22.33 12.77
N ALA A 103 -0.08 23.17 13.52
CA ALA A 103 1.36 23.27 13.41
C ALA A 103 2.05 22.02 14.00
N ILE A 104 2.69 21.20 13.14
CA ILE A 104 3.40 19.98 13.54
C ILE A 104 4.86 20.26 13.94
N ARG A 105 5.49 21.26 13.32
CA ARG A 105 6.92 21.56 13.56
C ARG A 105 7.15 21.98 15.00
N GLY A 106 7.98 21.21 15.72
CA GLY A 106 8.32 21.46 17.12
C GLY A 106 7.28 20.94 18.13
N ALA A 107 6.19 20.33 17.67
CA ALA A 107 5.17 19.75 18.54
C ALA A 107 5.64 18.42 19.17
N ARG A 108 5.00 18.05 20.28
CA ARG A 108 5.12 16.71 20.87
C ARG A 108 4.05 15.81 20.27
N ALA A 109 4.45 14.83 19.45
CA ALA A 109 3.56 13.84 18.88
C ALA A 109 3.57 12.54 19.69
N VAL A 110 2.43 11.87 19.78
CA VAL A 110 2.29 10.52 20.36
C VAL A 110 1.55 9.66 19.35
N VAL A 111 2.16 8.53 18.98
CA VAL A 111 1.53 7.50 18.15
C VAL A 111 1.22 6.30 19.05
N VAL A 112 -0.04 5.89 19.12
CA VAL A 112 -0.48 4.74 19.91
C VAL A 112 -0.78 3.60 18.96
N GLY A 113 0.20 2.73 18.78
CA GLY A 113 0.15 1.66 17.78
C GLY A 113 1.51 1.49 17.11
N ARG A 114 1.76 0.30 16.57
CA ARG A 114 3.01 -0.03 15.85
C ARG A 114 2.78 -1.06 14.75
N SER A 115 1.56 -1.12 14.21
CA SER A 115 1.27 -2.07 13.16
C SER A 115 1.85 -1.57 11.85
N ASN A 116 2.07 -2.47 10.90
CA ASN A 116 2.57 -2.08 9.58
C ASN A 116 1.50 -1.37 8.75
N ILE A 117 0.22 -1.49 9.12
CA ILE A 117 -0.92 -1.13 8.27
C ILE A 117 -1.74 0.03 8.87
N VAL A 118 -1.71 0.18 10.21
CA VAL A 118 -2.49 1.13 11.05
C VAL A 118 -1.69 1.65 12.24
#